data_AF-A0A382TYE4-F1
#
_entry.id   AF-A0A382TYE4-F1
#
_cell.length_a   1.000
_cell.length_b   1.000
_cell.length_c   1.000
_cell.angle_alpha   90.00
_cell.angle_beta   90.00
_cell.angle_gamma   90.00
#
_symmetry.space_group_name_H-M   'P 1'
#
loop_
_entity.id
_entity.type
_entity.pdbx_description
1 polymer ?
#
loop_
_entity_poly.entity_id
_entity_poly.type
_entity_poly.pdbx_seq_one_letter_code
_entity_poly.pdbx_strand_id
1 'polypeptide(L)'
;MSIVVEKTPQVDESITETQEVQEETVQEVETEAAGNVEAEAEQTEHEIPQKYAGKSIQEVIEMHQNVEQAFGKQGAEVGEQRKLIQSLLEAQNKQTTIEEPQEEAVSFEDAFYSDPANAVNSAIENHPDVLKAKEERVLSAQQQRLGVLEKAYPDWEKRVADKSFQDWVGKSKIRTEMFRKADTEYNPDYAIELFNTYDKINMIDKTKEVQKQEKEKSKKALRKTVSETRSTTSVGGKKMYRRADLINLQVTDPRRYESLADEIQLAYQEGRVK
;
A
#
# COMPACT_ATOMS: atom_id res chain seq x y z
N MET A 1 -6.12 -39.98 -68.05
CA MET A 1 -5.58 -38.73 -68.61
C MET A 1 -4.21 -38.49 -68.00
N SER A 2 -3.20 -38.53 -68.85
CA SER A 2 -1.79 -38.19 -68.63
C SER A 2 -1.67 -36.69 -68.29
N ILE A 3 -0.70 -36.22 -67.51
CA ILE A 3 0.68 -35.91 -67.95
C ILE A 3 1.65 -35.93 -66.74
N VAL A 4 2.89 -36.23 -67.10
CA VAL A 4 4.08 -36.63 -66.35
C VAL A 4 5.03 -35.44 -66.11
N VAL A 5 5.54 -35.31 -64.87
CA VAL A 5 6.94 -35.15 -64.38
C VAL A 5 7.93 -34.16 -65.03
N GLU A 6 8.62 -33.37 -64.19
CA GLU A 6 10.10 -33.11 -64.20
C GLU A 6 10.50 -32.38 -62.88
N LYS A 7 11.20 -32.99 -61.90
CA LYS A 7 12.64 -33.29 -61.70
C LYS A 7 13.44 -32.15 -60.98
N THR A 8 13.96 -32.51 -59.80
CA THR A 8 14.85 -31.87 -58.76
C THR A 8 16.24 -31.41 -59.30
N PRO A 9 17.15 -30.65 -58.58
CA PRO A 9 17.51 -30.78 -57.15
C PRO A 9 18.05 -29.55 -56.33
N GLN A 10 18.42 -29.86 -55.07
CA GLN A 10 19.01 -29.16 -53.91
C GLN A 10 20.14 -28.11 -54.12
N VAL A 11 20.27 -27.15 -53.17
CA VAL A 11 21.42 -26.82 -52.26
C VAL A 11 20.89 -25.76 -51.24
N ASP A 12 20.72 -26.10 -49.96
CA ASP A 12 21.60 -25.80 -48.80
C ASP A 12 21.82 -24.30 -48.52
N GLU A 13 21.20 -23.76 -47.46
CA GLU A 13 21.82 -22.80 -46.51
C GLU A 13 20.85 -22.44 -45.37
N SER A 14 21.41 -22.41 -44.16
CA SER A 14 20.82 -22.24 -42.84
C SER A 14 20.13 -20.89 -42.62
N ILE A 15 18.89 -20.91 -42.10
CA ILE A 15 18.22 -19.72 -41.58
C ILE A 15 18.36 -19.75 -40.06
N THR A 16 19.35 -19.04 -39.55
CA THR A 16 19.45 -18.65 -38.13
C THR A 16 19.01 -17.20 -38.06
N GLU A 17 17.80 -16.93 -37.57
CA GLU A 17 17.33 -15.57 -37.28
C GLU A 17 17.42 -15.34 -35.77
N THR A 18 18.55 -14.78 -35.37
CA THR A 18 18.91 -14.37 -34.01
C THR A 18 18.30 -13.01 -33.65
N GLN A 19 17.45 -13.06 -32.63
CA GLN A 19 17.32 -12.16 -31.49
C GLN A 19 18.19 -10.87 -31.49
N GLU A 20 17.52 -9.72 -31.54
CA GLU A 20 18.08 -8.40 -31.23
C GLU A 20 18.42 -8.27 -29.73
N VAL A 21 19.66 -7.91 -29.42
CA VAL A 21 20.06 -7.27 -28.16
C VAL A 21 21.04 -6.16 -28.49
N GLN A 22 20.67 -4.94 -28.08
CA GLN A 22 21.50 -3.73 -28.07
C GLN A 22 22.43 -3.74 -26.84
N GLU A 23 23.69 -3.33 -27.02
CA GLU A 23 24.55 -2.59 -26.07
C GLU A 23 25.90 -2.35 -26.77
N GLU A 24 26.10 -1.17 -27.37
CA GLU A 24 26.78 0.01 -26.81
C GLU A 24 28.32 -0.15 -26.74
N THR A 25 28.97 0.27 -27.84
CA THR A 25 30.42 0.44 -27.95
C THR A 25 30.85 1.82 -27.47
N VAL A 26 31.80 1.80 -26.53
CA VAL A 26 32.60 2.92 -26.02
C VAL A 26 33.45 3.56 -27.12
N GLN A 27 33.46 4.90 -27.23
CA GLN A 27 34.56 5.64 -27.87
C GLN A 27 34.70 7.07 -27.32
N GLU A 28 35.74 7.22 -26.49
CA GLU A 28 36.78 8.28 -26.47
C GLU A 28 36.43 9.63 -27.13
N VAL A 29 36.40 10.71 -26.32
CA VAL A 29 36.28 12.09 -26.81
C VAL A 29 37.63 12.78 -26.70
N GLU A 30 38.19 13.06 -27.87
CA GLU A 30 39.36 13.88 -28.14
C GLU A 30 39.02 15.38 -27.95
N THR A 31 39.92 16.09 -27.28
CA THR A 31 39.87 17.54 -27.05
C THR A 31 40.38 18.30 -28.27
N GLU A 32 39.62 19.31 -28.73
CA GLU A 32 40.06 20.67 -29.12
C GLU A 32 39.04 21.33 -30.05
N ALA A 33 38.48 22.48 -29.64
CA ALA A 33 38.27 23.65 -30.50
C ALA A 33 37.60 24.78 -29.70
N ALA A 34 38.35 25.86 -29.52
CA ALA A 34 37.84 27.14 -29.05
C ALA A 34 36.82 27.71 -30.06
N GLY A 35 35.58 27.88 -29.61
CA GLY A 35 34.52 28.58 -30.32
C GLY A 35 33.79 29.48 -29.35
N ASN A 36 34.02 30.78 -29.49
CA ASN A 36 33.45 31.86 -28.69
C ASN A 36 31.92 31.85 -28.79
N VAL A 37 31.23 31.39 -27.75
CA VAL A 37 29.79 31.62 -27.55
C VAL A 37 29.64 32.39 -26.25
N GLU A 38 29.25 33.65 -26.39
CA GLU A 38 28.82 34.52 -25.32
C GLU A 38 27.52 33.92 -24.73
N ALA A 39 27.68 33.11 -23.69
CA ALA A 39 26.58 32.57 -22.90
C ALA A 39 26.32 33.53 -21.73
N GLU A 40 25.16 34.16 -21.80
CA GLU A 40 24.57 34.97 -20.75
C GLU A 40 24.64 34.22 -19.42
N ALA A 41 25.39 34.80 -18.47
CA ALA A 41 25.57 34.25 -17.14
C ALA A 41 24.24 34.36 -16.38
N GLU A 42 23.43 33.30 -16.43
CA GLU A 42 22.37 33.08 -15.47
C GLU A 42 23.04 32.77 -14.13
N GLN A 43 23.19 33.80 -13.30
CA GLN A 43 23.66 33.70 -11.92
C GLN A 43 22.65 32.84 -11.15
N THR A 44 22.87 31.52 -11.15
CA THR A 44 22.30 30.67 -10.13
C THR A 44 22.94 31.07 -8.82
N GLU A 45 22.16 31.73 -7.97
CA GLU A 45 22.54 32.05 -6.60
C GLU A 45 22.77 30.71 -5.89
N HIS A 46 24.01 30.20 -5.93
CA HIS A 46 24.41 29.01 -5.21
C HIS A 46 24.38 29.36 -3.72
N GLU A 47 23.24 29.14 -3.08
CA GLU A 47 23.12 29.17 -1.63
C GLU A 47 24.12 28.15 -1.05
N ILE A 48 25.23 28.66 -0.52
CA ILE A 48 26.19 27.84 0.20
C ILE A 48 25.42 27.19 1.36
N PRO A 49 25.39 25.85 1.46
CA PRO A 49 24.62 25.20 2.52
C PRO A 49 25.06 25.72 3.88
N GLN A 50 24.10 25.95 4.79
CA GLN A 50 24.33 26.60 6.09
C GLN A 50 25.50 26.01 6.91
N LYS A 51 25.84 24.73 6.68
CA LYS A 51 26.96 24.02 7.35
C LYS A 51 28.36 24.49 6.92
N TYR A 52 28.46 25.16 5.77
CA TYR A 52 29.69 25.71 5.19
C TYR A 52 29.75 27.25 5.26
N ALA A 53 28.66 27.91 5.68
CA ALA A 53 28.59 29.35 5.78
C ALA A 53 29.54 29.89 6.87
N GLY A 54 30.38 30.86 6.51
CA GLY A 54 31.32 31.52 7.43
C GLY A 54 32.64 30.77 7.69
N LYS A 55 32.84 29.58 7.10
CA LYS A 55 34.09 28.82 7.19
C LYS A 55 35.07 29.22 6.11
N SER A 56 36.36 29.15 6.42
CA SER A 56 37.41 29.35 5.39
C SER A 56 37.42 28.17 4.40
N ILE A 57 37.86 28.42 3.16
CA ILE A 57 37.97 27.37 2.13
C ILE A 57 38.87 26.22 2.61
N GLN A 58 39.94 26.52 3.34
CA GLN A 58 40.82 25.53 3.95
C GLN A 58 40.07 24.62 4.96
N GLU A 59 39.23 25.21 5.81
CA GLU A 59 38.44 24.48 6.80
C GLU A 59 37.36 23.60 6.16
N VAL A 60 36.79 24.04 5.04
CA VAL A 60 35.84 23.25 4.24
C VAL A 60 36.53 22.03 3.62
N ILE A 61 37.74 22.19 3.10
CA ILE A 61 38.55 21.10 2.52
C ILE A 61 38.93 20.09 3.60
N GLU A 62 39.39 20.55 4.78
CA GLU A 62 39.73 19.67 5.90
C GLU A 62 38.50 18.90 6.41
N MET A 63 37.33 19.55 6.48
CA MET A 63 36.10 18.87 6.84
C MET A 63 35.71 17.80 5.80
N HIS A 64 35.85 18.08 4.51
CA HIS A 64 35.61 17.10 3.45
C HIS A 64 36.56 15.91 3.55
N GLN A 65 37.85 16.15 3.74
CA GLN A 65 38.86 15.09 3.90
C GLN A 65 38.59 14.23 5.14
N ASN A 66 38.19 14.85 6.26
CA ASN A 66 37.82 14.11 7.46
C ASN A 66 36.57 13.25 7.26
N VAL A 67 35.57 13.76 6.53
CA VAL A 67 34.36 12.99 6.16
C VAL A 67 34.72 11.84 5.23
N GLU A 68 35.56 12.07 4.23
CA GLU A 68 36.00 11.04 3.30
C GLU A 68 36.79 9.93 4.01
N GLN A 69 37.70 10.30 4.92
CA GLN A 69 38.41 9.34 5.76
C GLN A 69 37.47 8.56 6.69
N ALA A 70 36.51 9.23 7.32
CA ALA A 70 35.52 8.57 8.17
C ALA A 70 34.64 7.62 7.38
N PHE A 71 34.24 8.02 6.17
CA PHE A 71 33.44 7.22 5.25
C PHE A 71 34.22 6.00 4.74
N GLY A 72 35.51 6.17 4.42
CA GLY A 72 36.40 5.07 4.06
C GLY A 72 36.56 4.05 5.18
N LYS A 73 36.71 4.50 6.44
CA LYS A 73 36.75 3.62 7.61
C LYS A 73 35.44 2.87 7.81
N GLN A 74 34.30 3.55 7.72
CA GLN A 74 32.97 2.92 7.79
C GLN A 74 32.74 1.91 6.67
N GLY A 75 33.19 2.22 5.44
CA GLY A 75 33.12 1.30 4.31
C GLY A 75 33.94 0.02 4.54
N ALA A 76 35.12 0.14 5.14
CA ALA A 76 35.94 -1.02 5.52
C ALA A 76 35.26 -1.85 6.62
N GLU A 77 34.75 -1.23 7.67
CA GLU A 77 34.03 -1.90 8.76
C GLU A 77 32.78 -2.65 8.26
N VAL A 78 31.99 -2.04 7.37
CA VAL A 78 30.81 -2.68 6.77
C VAL A 78 31.22 -3.86 5.85
N GLY A 79 32.35 -3.73 5.15
CA GLY A 79 32.92 -4.82 4.35
C GLY A 79 33.33 -6.01 5.21
N GLU A 80 33.96 -5.76 6.36
CA GLU A 80 34.31 -6.81 7.34
C GLU A 80 33.07 -7.45 7.96
N GLN A 81 32.05 -6.66 8.31
CA GLN A 81 30.77 -7.18 8.81
C GLN A 81 30.08 -8.07 7.77
N ARG A 82 30.07 -7.67 6.48
CA ARG A 82 29.51 -8.50 5.41
C ARG A 82 30.25 -9.84 5.29
N LYS A 83 31.58 -9.84 5.36
CA LYS A 83 32.38 -11.07 5.35
C LYS A 83 32.08 -11.96 6.56
N LEU A 84 31.94 -11.39 7.75
CA LEU A 84 31.60 -12.13 8.96
C LEU A 84 30.20 -12.74 8.88
N ILE A 85 29.21 -11.98 8.40
CA ILE A 85 27.84 -12.50 8.17
C ILE A 85 27.87 -13.63 7.15
N GLN A 86 28.62 -13.47 6.05
CA GLN A 86 28.73 -14.51 5.04
C GLN A 86 29.41 -15.77 5.60
N SER A 87 30.46 -15.61 6.40
CA SER A 87 31.11 -16.73 7.11
C SER A 87 30.17 -17.41 8.11
N LEU A 88 29.36 -16.66 8.85
CA LEU A 88 28.36 -17.22 9.76
C LEU A 88 27.25 -17.94 9.00
N LEU A 89 26.80 -17.40 7.88
CA LEU A 89 25.80 -18.03 7.02
C LEU A 89 26.36 -19.32 6.42
N GLU A 90 27.60 -19.32 5.94
CA GLU A 90 28.28 -20.51 5.45
C GLU A 90 28.48 -21.56 6.56
N ALA A 91 28.86 -21.14 7.77
CA ALA A 91 28.98 -22.04 8.92
C ALA A 91 27.63 -22.62 9.34
N GLN A 92 26.57 -21.80 9.36
CA GLN A 92 25.22 -22.23 9.64
C GLN A 92 24.70 -23.20 8.57
N ASN A 93 24.93 -22.88 7.29
CA ASN A 93 24.57 -23.75 6.18
C ASN A 93 25.31 -25.10 6.27
N LYS A 94 26.61 -25.10 6.60
CA LYS A 94 27.37 -26.35 6.84
C LYS A 94 26.88 -27.12 8.06
N GLN A 95 26.44 -26.46 9.13
CA GLN A 95 25.80 -27.15 10.27
C GLN A 95 24.43 -27.72 9.94
N THR A 96 23.67 -27.10 9.04
CA THR A 96 22.41 -27.67 8.52
C THR A 96 22.62 -28.75 7.45
N THR A 97 23.81 -28.83 6.86
CA THR A 97 24.27 -29.91 5.97
C THR A 97 25.18 -30.88 6.72
N ILE A 98 24.90 -31.15 8.00
CA ILE A 98 25.23 -32.46 8.54
C ILE A 98 24.19 -33.38 7.91
N GLU A 99 24.50 -33.88 6.72
CA GLU A 99 23.83 -35.03 6.15
C GLU A 99 23.97 -36.14 7.20
N GLU A 100 22.89 -36.45 7.92
CA GLU A 100 22.75 -37.77 8.52
C GLU A 100 23.15 -38.77 7.42
N PRO A 101 24.00 -39.78 7.72
CA PRO A 101 24.39 -40.75 6.71
C PRO A 101 23.09 -41.27 6.09
N GLN A 102 22.87 -40.93 4.81
CA GLN A 102 21.74 -41.45 4.07
C GLN A 102 21.96 -42.95 4.03
N GLU A 103 21.25 -43.67 4.89
CA GLU A 103 21.14 -45.12 4.75
C GLU A 103 20.75 -45.36 3.29
N GLU A 104 21.59 -46.08 2.56
CA GLU A 104 21.31 -46.45 1.18
C GLU A 104 19.88 -47.00 1.14
N ALA A 105 19.05 -46.44 0.24
CA ALA A 105 17.65 -46.82 0.16
C ALA A 105 17.56 -48.35 0.05
N VAL A 106 17.03 -48.97 1.10
CA VAL A 106 16.95 -50.42 1.22
C VAL A 106 16.25 -50.94 -0.03
N SER A 107 16.87 -51.87 -0.76
CA SER A 107 16.26 -52.45 -1.97
C SER A 107 14.87 -52.97 -1.61
N PHE A 108 13.89 -52.79 -2.52
CA PHE A 108 12.54 -53.31 -2.32
C PHE A 108 12.58 -54.79 -1.90
N GLU A 109 13.50 -55.57 -2.48
CA GLU A 109 13.69 -56.98 -2.18
C GLU A 109 14.08 -57.19 -0.71
N ASP A 110 15.06 -56.45 -0.20
CA ASP A 110 15.53 -56.55 1.17
C ASP A 110 14.49 -56.05 2.19
N ALA A 111 13.77 -54.99 1.85
CA ALA A 111 12.63 -54.51 2.64
C ALA A 111 11.48 -55.54 2.63
N PHE A 112 11.23 -56.21 1.50
CA PHE A 112 10.16 -57.19 1.36
C PHE A 112 10.43 -58.48 2.15
N TYR A 113 11.69 -58.91 2.23
CA TYR A 113 12.06 -60.08 3.04
C TYR A 113 12.02 -59.82 4.55
N SER A 114 12.23 -58.58 4.98
CA SER A 114 12.18 -58.19 6.40
C SER A 114 10.76 -57.85 6.85
N ASP A 115 10.05 -57.01 6.10
CA ASP A 115 8.66 -56.63 6.33
C ASP A 115 7.91 -56.44 4.99
N PRO A 116 7.27 -57.51 4.48
CA PRO A 116 6.59 -57.45 3.19
C PRO A 116 5.41 -56.48 3.17
N ALA A 117 4.76 -56.21 4.31
CA ALA A 117 3.64 -55.28 4.37
C ALA A 117 4.12 -53.84 4.22
N ASN A 118 5.16 -53.46 4.97
CA ASN A 118 5.74 -52.11 4.86
C ASN A 118 6.43 -51.90 3.52
N ALA A 119 7.17 -52.88 3.00
CA ALA A 119 7.81 -52.78 1.69
C ALA A 119 6.81 -52.51 0.56
N VAL A 120 5.68 -53.23 0.55
CA VAL A 120 4.62 -53.02 -0.45
C VAL A 120 3.96 -51.66 -0.29
N ASN A 121 3.64 -51.24 0.94
CA ASN A 121 3.05 -49.92 1.18
C ASN A 121 3.99 -48.79 0.72
N SER A 122 5.26 -48.84 1.12
CA SER A 122 6.26 -47.85 0.72
C SER A 122 6.49 -47.85 -0.81
N ALA A 123 6.50 -49.01 -1.45
CA ALA A 123 6.60 -49.10 -2.90
C ALA A 123 5.38 -48.49 -3.62
N ILE A 124 4.18 -48.69 -3.10
CA ILE A 124 2.95 -48.07 -3.62
C ILE A 124 3.00 -46.55 -3.42
N GLU A 125 3.39 -46.09 -2.23
CA GLU A 125 3.44 -44.65 -1.93
C GLU A 125 4.46 -43.90 -2.78
N ASN A 126 5.59 -44.53 -3.08
CA ASN A 126 6.67 -43.98 -3.90
C ASN A 126 6.50 -44.30 -5.40
N HIS A 127 5.44 -45.00 -5.79
CA HIS A 127 5.18 -45.33 -7.19
C HIS A 127 4.91 -44.04 -7.98
N PRO A 128 5.50 -43.84 -9.18
CA PRO A 128 5.38 -42.60 -9.94
C PRO A 128 3.93 -42.20 -10.22
N ASP A 129 3.05 -43.16 -10.51
CA ASP A 129 1.63 -42.87 -10.76
C ASP A 129 0.87 -42.44 -9.49
N VAL A 130 1.24 -42.96 -8.32
CA VAL A 130 0.62 -42.58 -7.05
C VAL A 130 1.11 -41.19 -6.64
N LEU A 131 2.40 -40.89 -6.86
CA LEU A 131 2.95 -39.56 -6.65
C LEU A 131 2.26 -38.53 -7.54
N LYS A 132 2.16 -38.80 -8.85
CA LYS A 132 1.42 -37.94 -9.79
C LYS A 132 -0.04 -37.75 -9.38
N ALA A 133 -0.72 -38.82 -8.96
CA ALA A 133 -2.10 -38.74 -8.49
C ALA A 133 -2.24 -37.95 -7.18
N LYS A 134 -1.27 -38.04 -6.26
CA LYS A 134 -1.22 -37.23 -5.02
C LYS A 134 -1.02 -35.75 -5.38
N GLU A 135 -0.09 -35.43 -6.27
CA GLU A 135 0.14 -34.07 -6.76
C GLU A 135 -1.10 -33.48 -7.45
N GLU A 136 -1.74 -34.24 -8.35
CA GLU A 136 -2.96 -33.82 -9.05
C GLU A 136 -4.10 -33.57 -8.06
N ARG A 137 -4.25 -34.40 -7.03
CA ARG A 137 -5.26 -34.18 -5.97
C ARG A 137 -5.00 -32.90 -5.20
N VAL A 138 -3.75 -32.60 -4.86
CA VAL A 138 -3.39 -31.36 -4.16
C VAL A 138 -3.71 -30.15 -5.03
N LEU A 139 -3.30 -30.16 -6.30
CA LEU A 139 -3.58 -29.09 -7.25
C LEU A 139 -5.08 -28.91 -7.48
N SER A 140 -5.82 -30.00 -7.66
CA SER A 140 -7.27 -29.98 -7.83
C SER A 140 -7.98 -29.40 -6.60
N ALA A 141 -7.58 -29.83 -5.40
CA ALA A 141 -8.12 -29.28 -4.15
C ALA A 141 -7.83 -27.78 -4.00
N GLN A 142 -6.63 -27.33 -4.38
CA GLN A 142 -6.26 -25.92 -4.38
C GLN A 142 -7.12 -25.12 -5.36
N GLN A 143 -7.28 -25.60 -6.60
CA GLN A 143 -8.13 -24.96 -7.61
C GLN A 143 -9.59 -24.87 -7.16
N GLN A 144 -10.13 -25.94 -6.57
CA GLN A 144 -11.49 -25.93 -6.02
C GLN A 144 -11.65 -24.86 -4.93
N ARG A 145 -10.68 -24.75 -4.03
CA ARG A 145 -10.66 -23.75 -2.95
C ARG A 145 -10.56 -22.32 -3.51
N LEU A 146 -9.72 -22.10 -4.51
CA LEU A 146 -9.64 -20.80 -5.20
C LEU A 146 -10.96 -20.46 -5.91
N GLY A 147 -11.62 -21.44 -6.54
CA GLY A 147 -12.92 -21.24 -7.17
C GLY A 147 -14.03 -20.81 -6.18
N VAL A 148 -13.96 -21.28 -4.92
CA VAL A 148 -14.85 -20.80 -3.85
C VAL A 148 -14.59 -19.32 -3.53
N LEU A 149 -13.31 -18.93 -3.43
CA LEU A 149 -12.92 -17.55 -3.18
C LEU A 149 -13.36 -16.63 -4.33
N GLU A 150 -13.09 -17.02 -5.57
CA GLU A 150 -13.44 -16.26 -6.77
C GLU A 150 -14.96 -16.08 -6.92
N LYS A 151 -15.74 -17.10 -6.56
CA LYS A 151 -17.21 -17.00 -6.55
C LYS A 151 -17.73 -16.01 -5.51
N ALA A 152 -17.10 -15.96 -4.33
CA ALA A 152 -17.49 -15.02 -3.28
C ALA A 152 -17.00 -13.59 -3.57
N TYR A 153 -15.80 -13.46 -4.13
CA TYR A 153 -15.12 -12.22 -4.42
C TYR A 153 -14.44 -12.30 -5.79
N PRO A 154 -15.15 -11.97 -6.89
CA PRO A 154 -14.57 -12.02 -8.24
C PRO A 154 -13.41 -11.04 -8.47
N ASP A 155 -13.33 -9.99 -7.65
CA ASP A 155 -12.30 -8.96 -7.68
C ASP A 155 -11.23 -9.13 -6.59
N TRP A 156 -11.10 -10.33 -6.02
CA TRP A 156 -10.18 -10.60 -4.91
C TRP A 156 -8.73 -10.20 -5.22
N GLU A 157 -8.24 -10.43 -6.45
CA GLU A 157 -6.88 -10.07 -6.85
C GLU A 157 -6.62 -8.56 -6.73
N LYS A 158 -7.57 -7.75 -7.20
CA LYS A 158 -7.47 -6.28 -7.13
C LYS A 158 -7.51 -5.81 -5.68
N ARG A 159 -8.32 -6.47 -4.85
CA ARG A 159 -8.45 -6.15 -3.43
C ARG A 159 -7.19 -6.49 -2.64
N VAL A 160 -6.53 -7.60 -2.93
CA VAL A 160 -5.23 -7.95 -2.30
C VAL A 160 -4.13 -6.98 -2.74
N ALA A 161 -4.17 -6.51 -3.98
CA ALA A 161 -3.24 -5.50 -4.49
C ALA A 161 -3.50 -4.09 -3.96
N ASP A 162 -4.69 -3.80 -3.43
CA ASP A 162 -5.05 -2.49 -2.89
C ASP A 162 -4.23 -2.17 -1.63
N LYS A 163 -3.49 -1.06 -1.70
CA LYS A 163 -2.64 -0.58 -0.60
C LYS A 163 -3.43 -0.31 0.67
N SER A 164 -4.68 0.18 0.55
CA SER A 164 -5.52 0.48 1.71
C SER A 164 -5.92 -0.78 2.48
N PHE A 165 -6.16 -1.89 1.76
CA PHE A 165 -6.41 -3.19 2.35
C PHE A 165 -5.15 -3.76 3.01
N GLN A 166 -4.00 -3.72 2.32
CA GLN A 166 -2.72 -4.18 2.88
C GLN A 166 -2.36 -3.46 4.18
N ASP A 167 -2.53 -2.13 4.22
CA ASP A 167 -2.27 -1.33 5.41
C ASP A 167 -3.26 -1.65 6.54
N TRP A 168 -4.52 -1.95 6.21
CA TRP A 168 -5.52 -2.36 7.20
C TRP A 168 -5.24 -3.75 7.80
N VAL A 169 -4.78 -4.69 6.98
CA VAL A 169 -4.33 -6.03 7.43
C VAL A 169 -3.08 -5.89 8.30
N GLY A 170 -2.10 -5.10 7.88
CA GLY A 170 -0.84 -4.88 8.61
C GLY A 170 -0.99 -4.18 9.96
N LYS A 171 -2.08 -3.42 10.17
CA LYS A 171 -2.39 -2.78 11.46
C LYS A 171 -2.76 -3.75 12.59
N SER A 172 -3.08 -5.01 12.28
CA SER A 172 -3.46 -6.01 13.29
C SER A 172 -2.73 -7.32 13.07
N LYS A 173 -2.01 -7.78 14.11
CA LYS A 173 -1.29 -9.05 14.09
C LYS A 173 -2.21 -10.23 13.74
N ILE A 174 -3.43 -10.24 14.29
CA ILE A 174 -4.42 -11.29 14.03
C ILE A 174 -4.83 -11.31 12.55
N ARG A 175 -5.01 -10.13 11.93
CA ARG A 175 -5.37 -10.05 10.50
C ARG A 175 -4.21 -10.49 9.61
N THR A 176 -2.98 -10.12 9.98
CA THR A 176 -1.78 -10.57 9.28
C THR A 176 -1.61 -12.09 9.36
N GLU A 177 -1.82 -12.68 10.53
CA GLU A 177 -1.80 -14.14 10.71
C GLU A 177 -2.92 -14.82 9.92
N MET A 178 -4.13 -14.26 9.93
CA MET A 178 -5.27 -14.77 9.15
C MET A 178 -4.97 -14.73 7.64
N PHE A 179 -4.37 -13.63 7.17
CA PHE A 179 -4.00 -13.45 5.75
C PHE A 179 -2.92 -14.45 5.35
N ARG A 180 -1.90 -14.63 6.19
CA ARG A 180 -0.85 -15.63 5.98
C ARG A 180 -1.45 -17.04 5.94
N LYS A 181 -2.36 -17.40 6.85
CA LYS A 181 -3.01 -18.71 6.86
C LYS A 181 -3.86 -18.95 5.62
N ALA A 182 -4.57 -17.92 5.14
CA ALA A 182 -5.33 -17.99 3.91
C ALA A 182 -4.42 -18.35 2.72
N ASP A 183 -3.24 -17.75 2.65
CA ASP A 183 -2.23 -18.00 1.61
C ASP A 183 -1.54 -19.37 1.77
N THR A 184 -1.03 -19.70 2.96
CA THR A 184 -0.24 -20.92 3.19
C THR A 184 -1.09 -22.20 3.20
N GLU A 185 -2.33 -22.14 3.68
CA GLU A 185 -3.22 -23.30 3.77
C GLU A 185 -4.22 -23.36 2.59
N TYR A 186 -4.13 -22.39 1.66
CA TYR A 186 -5.10 -22.18 0.57
C TYR A 186 -6.55 -22.19 1.05
N ASN A 187 -6.81 -21.69 2.25
CA ASN A 187 -8.13 -21.77 2.87
C ASN A 187 -8.95 -20.52 2.56
N PRO A 188 -10.01 -20.63 1.72
CA PRO A 188 -10.78 -19.48 1.26
C PRO A 188 -11.59 -18.84 2.39
N ASP A 189 -11.95 -19.58 3.44
CA ASP A 189 -12.78 -19.07 4.54
C ASP A 189 -12.10 -17.92 5.28
N TYR A 190 -10.78 -18.05 5.51
CA TYR A 190 -9.98 -16.99 6.14
C TYR A 190 -9.92 -15.72 5.29
N ALA A 191 -9.77 -15.87 3.96
CA ALA A 191 -9.77 -14.74 3.04
C ALA A 191 -11.15 -14.07 2.96
N ILE A 192 -12.22 -14.87 2.86
CA ILE A 192 -13.61 -14.40 2.83
C ILE A 192 -13.95 -13.63 4.11
N GLU A 193 -13.56 -14.12 5.28
CA GLU A 193 -13.77 -13.41 6.55
C GLU A 193 -12.99 -12.09 6.62
N LEU A 194 -11.74 -12.05 6.13
CA LEU A 194 -10.97 -10.81 6.05
C LEU A 194 -11.64 -9.78 5.13
N PHE A 195 -12.11 -10.20 3.96
CA PHE A 195 -12.79 -9.33 3.02
C PHE A 195 -14.14 -8.85 3.55
N ASN A 196 -14.94 -9.75 4.15
CA ASN A 196 -16.22 -9.41 4.79
C ASN A 196 -16.02 -8.36 5.89
N THR A 197 -15.00 -8.54 6.73
CA THR A 197 -14.72 -7.62 7.83
C THR A 197 -14.20 -6.28 7.34
N TYR A 198 -13.36 -6.28 6.31
CA TYR A 198 -12.90 -5.05 5.66
C TYR A 198 -14.04 -4.23 5.07
N ASP A 199 -14.94 -4.88 4.32
CA ASP A 199 -16.10 -4.22 3.70
C ASP A 199 -17.05 -3.62 4.74
N LYS A 200 -17.32 -4.37 5.81
CA LYS A 200 -18.14 -3.88 6.93
C LYS A 200 -17.53 -2.61 7.53
N ILE A 201 -16.22 -2.58 7.78
CA ILE A 201 -15.55 -1.42 8.35
C ILE A 201 -15.57 -0.23 7.38
N ASN A 202 -15.24 -0.46 6.11
CA ASN A 202 -15.25 0.59 5.09
C ASN A 202 -16.64 1.19 4.89
N MET A 203 -17.68 0.37 4.91
CA MET A 203 -19.06 0.84 4.82
C MET A 203 -19.46 1.66 6.05
N ILE A 204 -19.05 1.24 7.24
CA ILE A 204 -19.26 1.98 8.50
C ILE A 204 -18.55 3.34 8.43
N ASP A 205 -17.31 3.40 7.96
CA ASP A 205 -16.55 4.64 7.92
C ASP A 205 -17.11 5.62 6.87
N LYS A 206 -17.52 5.13 5.70
CA LYS A 206 -18.30 5.93 4.72
C LYS A 206 -19.60 6.47 5.34
N THR A 207 -20.32 5.64 6.10
CA THR A 207 -21.57 6.05 6.77
C THR A 207 -21.32 7.13 7.83
N LYS A 208 -20.27 6.98 8.64
CA LYS A 208 -19.87 7.99 9.64
C LYS A 208 -19.48 9.31 8.96
N GLU A 209 -18.78 9.25 7.84
CA GLU A 209 -18.40 10.44 7.08
C GLU A 209 -19.63 11.19 6.55
N VAL A 210 -20.59 10.47 5.95
CA VAL A 210 -21.87 11.05 5.48
C VAL A 210 -22.63 11.68 6.65
N GLN A 211 -22.74 11.00 7.79
CA GLN A 211 -23.39 11.56 8.97
C GLN A 211 -22.68 12.81 9.50
N LYS A 212 -21.34 12.86 9.45
CA LYS A 212 -20.58 14.05 9.84
C LYS A 212 -20.86 15.21 8.89
N GLN A 213 -20.84 14.97 7.58
CA GLN A 213 -21.18 15.97 6.58
C GLN A 213 -22.62 16.48 6.74
N GLU A 214 -23.57 15.60 7.04
CA GLU A 214 -24.96 15.99 7.30
C GLU A 214 -25.09 16.84 8.56
N LYS A 215 -24.41 16.46 9.65
CA LYS A 215 -24.36 17.28 10.88
C LYS A 215 -23.75 18.65 10.63
N GLU A 216 -22.71 18.75 9.81
CA GLU A 216 -22.10 20.03 9.44
C GLU A 216 -23.02 20.88 8.56
N LYS A 217 -23.69 20.26 7.57
CA LYS A 217 -24.71 20.93 6.75
C LYS A 217 -25.89 21.42 7.61
N SER A 218 -26.38 20.60 8.52
CA SER A 218 -27.43 20.95 9.47
C SER A 218 -27.01 22.09 10.40
N LYS A 219 -25.80 22.03 10.98
CA LYS A 219 -25.23 23.14 11.78
C LYS A 219 -25.10 24.43 10.95
N LYS A 220 -24.67 24.34 9.70
CA LYS A 220 -24.56 25.50 8.79
C LYS A 220 -25.94 26.07 8.44
N ALA A 221 -26.93 25.22 8.16
CA ALA A 221 -28.31 25.62 7.93
C ALA A 221 -28.90 26.28 9.18
N LEU A 222 -28.72 25.68 10.36
CA LEU A 222 -29.19 26.26 11.62
C LEU A 222 -28.55 27.62 11.88
N ARG A 223 -27.23 27.77 11.68
CA ARG A 223 -26.55 29.08 11.78
C ARG A 223 -27.12 30.12 10.81
N LYS A 224 -27.45 29.74 9.58
CA LYS A 224 -28.11 30.63 8.61
C LYS A 224 -29.51 31.03 9.06
N THR A 225 -30.33 30.08 9.53
CA THR A 225 -31.69 30.37 10.04
C THR A 225 -31.67 31.25 11.30
N VAL A 226 -30.69 31.08 12.20
CA VAL A 226 -30.48 31.95 13.36
C VAL A 226 -30.06 33.36 12.93
N SER A 227 -29.29 33.49 11.84
CA SER A 227 -28.94 34.77 11.25
C SER A 227 -30.14 35.46 10.58
N GLU A 228 -31.02 34.72 9.91
CA GLU A 228 -32.22 35.26 9.26
C GLU A 228 -33.33 35.60 10.26
N THR A 229 -33.43 34.88 11.38
CA THR A 229 -34.40 35.20 12.46
C THR A 229 -33.97 36.43 13.30
N ARG A 230 -32.73 36.91 13.12
CA ARG A 230 -32.28 38.23 13.61
C ARG A 230 -32.67 39.38 12.69
N SER A 231 -33.33 39.09 11.57
CA SER A 231 -34.07 40.11 10.82
C SER A 231 -35.36 40.39 11.56
N THR A 232 -35.32 41.31 12.53
CA THR A 232 -36.54 41.93 13.05
C THR A 232 -37.28 42.47 11.83
N THR A 233 -38.38 41.83 11.43
CA THR A 233 -39.26 42.32 10.36
C THR A 233 -39.85 43.64 10.85
N SER A 234 -39.09 44.72 10.70
CA SER A 234 -39.48 46.06 11.09
C SER A 234 -40.47 46.53 10.03
N VAL A 235 -41.75 46.61 10.40
CA VAL A 235 -42.71 47.35 9.60
C VAL A 235 -42.49 48.83 9.92
N GLY A 236 -41.87 49.58 9.00
CA GLY A 236 -41.67 51.02 9.15
C GLY A 236 -40.47 51.48 10.01
N GLY A 237 -39.40 50.70 10.10
CA GLY A 237 -38.16 51.07 10.80
C GLY A 237 -38.17 50.86 12.33
N LYS A 238 -39.34 50.52 12.90
CA LYS A 238 -39.52 50.27 14.35
C LYS A 238 -39.41 48.78 14.66
N LYS A 239 -38.83 48.44 15.81
CA LYS A 239 -38.64 47.05 16.25
C LYS A 239 -39.98 46.34 16.45
N MET A 240 -40.07 45.07 16.09
CA MET A 240 -41.21 44.22 16.43
C MET A 240 -40.83 43.28 17.57
N TYR A 241 -41.76 43.10 18.50
CA TYR A 241 -41.56 42.32 19.72
C TYR A 241 -42.39 41.05 19.65
N ARG A 242 -41.85 39.95 20.17
CA ARG A 242 -42.64 38.73 20.45
C ARG A 242 -43.10 38.77 21.89
N ARG A 243 -44.33 38.36 22.18
CA ARG A 243 -44.87 38.30 23.56
C ARG A 243 -43.97 37.48 24.48
N ALA A 244 -43.47 36.34 24.02
CA ALA A 244 -42.56 35.49 24.77
C ALA A 244 -41.24 36.20 25.13
N ASP A 245 -40.71 37.02 24.20
CA ASP A 245 -39.46 37.76 24.44
C ASP A 245 -39.66 38.89 25.46
N LEU A 246 -40.82 39.55 25.45
CA LEU A 246 -41.17 40.58 26.45
C LEU A 246 -41.37 39.97 27.85
N ILE A 247 -42.04 38.81 27.93
CA ILE A 247 -42.22 38.07 29.20
C ILE A 247 -40.86 37.60 29.73
N ASN A 248 -40.02 37.03 28.88
CA ASN A 248 -38.67 36.62 29.26
C ASN A 248 -37.83 37.82 29.71
N LEU A 249 -37.95 38.97 29.06
CA LEU A 249 -37.27 40.20 29.46
C LEU A 249 -37.74 40.67 30.85
N GLN A 250 -39.05 40.63 31.11
CA GLN A 250 -39.61 40.98 32.42
C GLN A 250 -39.10 40.05 33.53
N VAL A 251 -38.87 38.76 33.23
CA VAL A 251 -38.39 37.76 34.20
C VAL A 251 -36.87 37.83 34.39
N THR A 252 -36.11 38.03 33.31
CA THR A 252 -34.64 37.96 33.34
C THR A 252 -33.98 39.29 33.68
N ASP A 253 -34.55 40.42 33.25
CA ASP A 253 -34.03 41.77 33.51
C ASP A 253 -35.18 42.79 33.65
N PRO A 254 -35.80 42.86 34.84
CA PRO A 254 -36.92 43.76 35.09
C PRO A 254 -36.57 45.25 34.89
N ARG A 255 -35.33 45.66 35.20
CA ARG A 255 -34.89 47.06 35.08
C ARG A 255 -34.87 47.51 33.63
N ARG A 256 -34.41 46.62 32.74
CA ARG A 256 -34.41 46.89 31.31
C ARG A 256 -35.82 46.92 30.73
N TYR A 257 -36.72 46.08 31.23
CA TYR A 257 -38.14 46.12 30.86
C TYR A 257 -38.77 47.47 31.22
N GLU A 258 -38.54 47.98 32.44
CA GLU A 258 -39.04 49.28 32.90
C GLU A 258 -38.49 50.44 32.06
N SER A 259 -37.20 50.41 31.71
CA SER A 259 -36.59 51.46 30.87
C SER A 259 -37.18 51.54 29.45
N LEU A 260 -37.79 50.45 28.97
CA LEU A 260 -38.41 50.33 27.65
C LEU A 260 -39.94 50.38 27.72
N ALA A 261 -40.53 50.65 28.88
CA ALA A 261 -41.98 50.56 29.11
C ALA A 261 -42.78 51.42 28.11
N ASP A 262 -42.32 52.65 27.86
CA ASP A 262 -42.97 53.57 26.92
C ASP A 262 -42.95 53.02 25.47
N GLU A 263 -41.82 52.45 25.04
CA GLU A 263 -41.69 51.86 23.71
C GLU A 263 -42.54 50.58 23.56
N ILE A 264 -42.60 49.77 24.62
CA ILE A 264 -43.40 48.54 24.67
C ILE A 264 -44.89 48.89 24.59
N GLN A 265 -45.35 49.90 25.33
CA GLN A 265 -46.74 50.34 25.29
C GLN A 265 -47.12 50.86 23.90
N LEU A 266 -46.26 51.65 23.26
CA LEU A 266 -46.43 52.08 21.86
C LEU A 266 -46.46 50.88 20.90
N ALA A 267 -45.64 49.85 21.15
CA ALA A 267 -45.63 48.64 20.34
C ALA A 267 -46.95 47.84 20.44
N TYR A 268 -47.58 47.80 21.61
CA TYR A 268 -48.91 47.20 21.78
C TYR A 268 -49.99 47.99 21.03
N GLN A 269 -49.95 49.32 21.08
CA GLN A 269 -50.90 50.19 20.38
C GLN A 269 -50.78 50.07 18.86
N GLU A 270 -49.55 50.00 18.33
CA GLU A 270 -49.27 49.88 16.90
C GLU A 270 -49.37 48.43 16.39
N GLY A 271 -49.79 47.46 17.23
CA GLY A 271 -49.92 46.05 16.84
C GLY A 271 -48.59 45.36 16.50
N ARG A 272 -47.46 45.90 16.98
CA ARG A 272 -46.09 45.38 16.74
C ARG A 272 -45.67 44.28 17.71
N VAL A 273 -46.59 43.81 18.57
CA VAL A 273 -46.38 42.70 19.50
C VAL A 273 -47.12 41.45 19.02
N LYS A 274 -46.38 40.42 18.59
CA LYS A 274 -46.93 39.14 18.10
C LYS A 274 -46.83 38.04 19.15
#